data_AF-A0A2E2EMX0-F1
#
_entry.id   AF-A0A2E2EMX0-F1
#
_cell.length_a   1.000
_cell.length_b   1.000
_cell.length_c   1.000
_cell.angle_alpha   90.00
_cell.angle_beta   90.00
_cell.angle_gamma   90.00
#
_symmetry.space_group_name_H-M   'P 1'
#
loop_
_entity.id
_entity.type
_entity.pdbx_description
1 polymer ?
#
loop_
_entity_poly.entity_id
_entity_poly.type
_entity_poly.pdbx_seq_one_letter_code
_entity_poly.pdbx_strand_id
1 'polypeptide(L)' 'MTIINTIKTKMSDSLLLTIIYTLGHFIIAVLCVTVITGASLELATLDALIEPIINSFWFYALHKMYTNYKLRKKNLK' A
#
# COMPACT_ATOMS: atom_id res chain seq x y z
N MET A 1 23.77 -12.14 22.71
CA MET A 1 23.48 -11.14 21.66
C MET A 1 22.08 -10.61 21.87
N THR A 2 21.95 -9.33 22.20
CA THR A 2 20.69 -8.69 22.64
C THR A 2 19.72 -8.49 21.48
N ILE A 3 18.42 -8.51 21.77
CA ILE A 3 17.31 -8.23 20.81
C ILE A 3 17.55 -6.93 20.02
N ILE A 4 18.14 -5.92 20.66
CA ILE A 4 18.52 -4.63 20.05
C ILE A 4 19.48 -4.82 18.87
N ASN A 5 20.45 -5.74 18.99
CA ASN A 5 21.40 -6.02 17.92
C ASN A 5 20.74 -6.73 16.73
N THR A 6 19.68 -7.52 16.99
CA THR A 6 18.88 -8.22 15.96
C THR A 6 17.95 -7.27 15.20
N ILE A 7 17.36 -6.30 15.89
CA ILE A 7 16.55 -5.25 15.26
C ILE A 7 17.44 -4.36 14.39
N LYS A 8 18.61 -3.94 14.90
CA LYS A 8 19.52 -3.05 14.16
C LYS A 8 20.06 -3.66 12.86
N THR A 9 20.30 -4.98 12.84
CA THR A 9 20.79 -5.69 11.63
C THR A 9 19.70 -6.05 10.62
N LYS A 10 18.46 -6.36 11.05
CA LYS A 10 17.37 -6.67 10.10
C LYS A 10 16.77 -5.40 9.48
N MET A 11 16.75 -4.30 10.23
CA MET A 11 16.15 -3.04 9.78
C MET A 11 17.00 -2.31 8.76
N SER A 12 18.34 -2.41 8.79
CA SER A 12 19.21 -1.72 7.84
C SER A 12 18.95 -2.15 6.39
N ASP A 13 18.90 -3.46 6.16
CA ASP A 13 18.80 -4.01 4.81
C ASP A 13 17.36 -3.96 4.29
N SER A 14 16.38 -4.22 5.17
CA SER A 14 14.97 -4.22 4.80
C SER A 14 14.45 -2.81 4.52
N LEU A 15 14.92 -1.79 5.26
CA LEU A 15 14.48 -0.40 5.08
C LEU A 15 15.06 0.20 3.80
N LEU A 16 16.35 -0.03 3.53
CA LEU A 16 16.98 0.40 2.29
C LEU A 16 16.32 -0.25 1.07
N LEU A 17 16.06 -1.56 1.14
CA LEU A 17 15.36 -2.27 0.07
C LEU A 17 13.93 -1.75 -0.13
N THR A 18 13.22 -1.43 0.95
CA THR A 18 11.86 -0.86 0.89
C THR A 18 11.85 0.50 0.20
N ILE A 19 12.82 1.37 0.49
CA ILE A 19 12.93 2.69 -0.15
C ILE A 19 13.18 2.54 -1.66
N ILE A 20 14.18 1.71 -2.03
CA ILE A 20 14.51 1.46 -3.44
C ILE A 20 13.31 0.87 -4.18
N TYR A 21 12.65 -0.13 -3.57
CA TYR A 21 11.47 -0.76 -4.14
C TYR A 21 10.32 0.25 -4.32
N THR A 22 10.06 1.11 -3.33
CA THR A 22 8.94 2.06 -3.39
C THR A 22 9.14 3.08 -4.50
N LEU A 23 10.35 3.63 -4.65
CA LEU A 23 10.68 4.57 -5.72
C LEU A 23 10.65 3.91 -7.10
N GLY A 24 11.25 2.73 -7.23
CA GLY A 24 11.27 1.98 -8.50
C GLY A 24 9.87 1.57 -8.94
N HIS A 25 9.06 1.04 -8.01
CA HIS A 25 7.67 0.68 -8.28
C HIS A 25 6.83 1.89 -8.72
N PHE A 26 6.99 3.03 -8.06
CA PHE A 26 6.28 4.26 -8.43
C PHE A 26 6.59 4.69 -9.87
N ILE A 27 7.87 4.68 -10.27
CA ILE A 27 8.29 5.01 -11.64
C ILE A 27 7.68 4.02 -12.64
N ILE A 28 7.73 2.72 -12.34
CA ILE A 28 7.16 1.68 -13.21
C ILE A 28 5.65 1.87 -13.36
N ALA A 29 4.93 2.17 -12.29
CA ALA A 29 3.48 2.40 -12.32
C ALA A 29 3.11 3.57 -13.25
N VAL A 30 3.76 4.72 -13.08
CA VAL A 30 3.53 5.91 -13.92
C VAL A 30 3.84 5.63 -15.39
N LEU A 31 4.95 4.93 -15.67
CA LEU A 31 5.32 4.53 -17.03
C LEU A 31 4.29 3.58 -17.65
N CYS A 32 3.84 2.56 -16.91
CA CYS A 32 2.81 1.63 -17.37
C CYS A 32 1.52 2.36 -17.72
N VAL A 33 1.01 3.23 -16.84
CA VAL A 33 -0.22 4.00 -17.10
C VAL A 33 -0.05 4.87 -18.34
N THR A 34 1.07 5.60 -18.44
CA THR A 34 1.37 6.47 -19.59
C THR A 34 1.42 5.67 -20.90
N VAL A 35 2.12 4.53 -20.92
CA VAL A 35 2.32 3.70 -22.12
C VAL A 35 1.05 2.97 -22.53
N ILE A 36 0.30 2.41 -21.58
CA ILE A 36 -0.88 1.59 -21.87
C ILE A 36 -2.07 2.46 -22.27
N THR A 37 -2.27 3.58 -21.57
CA THR A 37 -3.47 4.42 -21.75
C THR A 37 -3.23 5.65 -22.63
N GLY A 38 -1.97 6.04 -22.84
CA GLY A 38 -1.62 7.30 -23.51
C GLY A 38 -1.88 8.55 -22.67
N ALA A 39 -2.17 8.42 -21.38
CA ALA A 39 -2.37 9.54 -20.47
C ALA A 39 -1.11 10.40 -20.34
N SER A 40 -1.28 11.70 -20.07
CA SER A 40 -0.15 12.57 -19.79
C SER A 40 0.57 12.15 -18.49
N LEU A 41 1.87 12.43 -18.42
CA LEU A 41 2.68 12.05 -17.25
C LEU A 41 2.13 12.62 -15.95
N GLU A 42 1.56 13.83 -15.99
CA GLU A 42 0.92 14.48 -14.84
C GLU A 42 -0.30 13.67 -14.35
N LEU A 43 -1.18 13.27 -15.26
CA LEU A 43 -2.36 12.48 -14.92
C LEU A 43 -1.98 11.09 -14.41
N ALA A 44 -0.99 10.43 -15.04
CA ALA A 44 -0.49 9.13 -14.61
C ALA A 44 0.17 9.19 -13.22
N THR A 45 0.87 10.29 -12.91
CA THR A 45 1.49 10.51 -11.59
C THR A 45 0.44 10.73 -10.51
N LEU A 46 -0.60 11.52 -10.81
CA LEU A 46 -1.72 11.73 -9.91
C LEU A 46 -2.48 10.43 -9.64
N ASP A 47 -2.75 9.65 -10.69
CA ASP A 47 -3.39 8.35 -10.59
C ASP A 47 -2.60 7.39 -9.68
N ALA A 48 -1.29 7.26 -9.91
CA ALA A 48 -0.40 6.42 -9.11
C ALA A 48 -0.33 6.79 -7.61
N LEU A 49 -0.71 8.02 -7.23
CA LEU A 49 -0.81 8.45 -5.83
C LEU A 49 -2.23 8.32 -5.27
N ILE A 50 -3.23 8.72 -6.04
CA ILE A 50 -4.62 8.83 -5.59
C ILE A 50 -5.28 7.44 -5.52
N GLU A 51 -5.03 6.57 -6.50
CA GLU A 51 -5.58 5.22 -6.56
C GLU A 51 -5.33 4.42 -5.27
N PRO A 52 -4.08 4.29 -4.77
CA PRO A 52 -3.82 3.54 -3.54
C PRO A 52 -4.48 4.16 -2.30
N ILE A 53 -4.65 5.48 -2.26
CA ILE A 53 -5.34 6.17 -1.15
C ILE A 53 -6.84 5.84 -1.16
N ILE A 54 -7.49 5.96 -2.32
CA ILE A 54 -8.91 5.64 -2.46
C ILE A 54 -9.16 4.17 -2.15
N ASN A 55 -8.32 3.27 -2.67
CA ASN A 55 -8.43 1.84 -2.42
C ASN A 55 -8.25 1.51 -0.93
N SER A 56 -7.33 2.17 -0.24
CA SER A 56 -7.14 2.04 1.21
C SER A 56 -8.38 2.47 2.01
N PHE A 57 -9.00 3.59 1.61
CA PHE A 57 -10.22 4.08 2.25
C PHE A 57 -11.39 3.11 2.05
N TRP A 58 -11.57 2.60 0.83
CA TRP A 58 -12.59 1.59 0.52
C TRP A 58 -12.39 0.31 1.32
N PHE A 59 -11.15 -0.19 1.39
CA PHE A 59 -10.80 -1.35 2.21
C PHE A 59 -11.15 -1.14 3.68
N TYR A 60 -10.85 0.03 4.25
CA TYR A 60 -11.23 0.36 5.63
C TYR A 60 -12.74 0.32 5.85
N ALA A 61 -13.53 0.89 4.92
CA ALA A 61 -14.99 0.86 4.99
C ALA A 61 -15.51 -0.59 4.98
N LEU A 62 -15.04 -1.42 4.04
CA LEU A 62 -15.38 -2.85 3.97
C LEU A 62 -15.00 -3.61 5.25
N HIS A 63 -13.78 -3.36 5.76
CA HIS A 63 -13.30 -4.01 6.98
C HIS A 63 -14.17 -3.66 8.19
N LYS A 64 -14.59 -2.39 8.32
CA LYS A 64 -15.51 -1.93 9.36
C LYS A 64 -16.88 -2.59 9.23
N MET A 65 -17.43 -2.64 8.02
CA MET A 65 -18.72 -3.31 7.76
C MET A 65 -18.68 -4.81 8.10
N TYR A 66 -17.64 -5.51 7.64
CA TYR A 66 -17.46 -6.94 7.90
C TYR A 66 -17.30 -7.23 9.39
N THR A 67 -16.51 -6.42 10.10
CA THR A 67 -16.34 -6.55 11.55
C THR A 67 -17.67 -6.37 12.28
N ASN A 68 -18.45 -5.35 11.92
CA ASN A 68 -19.78 -5.13 12.49
C ASN A 68 -20.74 -6.29 12.20
N TYR A 69 -20.74 -6.82 10.98
CA TYR A 69 -21.54 -7.99 10.62
C TYR A 69 -21.15 -9.22 11.44
N LYS A 70 -19.85 -9.50 11.57
CA LYS A 70 -19.33 -10.62 12.37
C LYS A 70 -19.70 -10.49 13.85
N LEU A 71 -19.61 -9.28 14.41
CA LEU A 71 -20.03 -8.98 15.78
C LEU A 71 -21.53 -9.23 15.97
N ARG A 72 -22.40 -8.75 15.07
CA ARG A 72 -23.85 -9.01 15.12
C ARG A 72 -24.15 -10.50 15.08
N LYS A 73 -23.49 -11.26 14.20
CA LYS A 73 -23.64 -12.73 14.12
C LYS A 73 -23.21 -13.45 15.41
N LYS A 74 -22.18 -12.95 16.10
CA LYS A 74 -21.74 -13.49 17.40
C LYS A 74 -22.77 -13.26 18.51
N ASN A 75 -23.45 -12.11 18.52
CA ASN A 75 -24.48 -11.78 19.53
C ASN A 75 -25.82 -12.49 19.30
N LEU A 76 -26.02 -13.10 18.12
CA LEU A 76 -27.21 -13.87 17.75
C LEU A 76 -27.06 -15.38 18.00
N LYS A 77 -25.87 -15.84 18.40
CA LYS A 77 -25.58 -17.22 18.82
C LYS A 77 -25.42 -17.25 20.33
#